data_AF-A0A497B115-F1
#
_entry.id   AF-A0A497B115-F1
#
_cell.length_a   1.000
_cell.length_b   1.000
_cell.length_c   1.000
_cell.angle_alpha   90.00
_cell.angle_beta   90.00
_cell.angle_gamma   90.00
#
_symmetry.space_group_name_H-M   'P 1'
#
loop_
_entity.id
_entity.type
_entity.pdbx_description
1 polymer ?
#
loop_
_entity_poly.entity_id
_entity_poly.type
_entity_poly.pdbx_seq_one_letter_code
_entity_poly.pdbx_strand_id
1 'polypeptide(L)'
;MELHRLSEIIPELSQRALQQGWKVLTREGATLEVKVEGERYVVDIREHTGPIHWPSLRDWIRQFDGQRKLILLTMGFFPKKSILELLKDPQRAGRVSIVGMGLRDYFDTEFKPRKLGPASPLLDAVEEVLAGRGISLQAITCDYCSERPLAGCDVCGALLCKSHFIPCPLCNARLCHPDVNDCYFKHQC
;
A
#
# COMPACT_ATOMS: atom_id res chain seq x y z
N MET A 1 -7.08 10.68 -22.20
CA MET A 1 -5.77 11.29 -21.88
C MET A 1 -4.93 10.18 -21.27
N GLU A 2 -3.87 9.75 -21.95
CA GLU A 2 -2.94 8.75 -21.40
C GLU A 2 -2.08 9.40 -20.30
N LEU A 3 -1.88 8.69 -19.19
CA LEU A 3 -0.94 9.09 -18.14
C LEU A 3 0.45 8.59 -18.55
N HIS A 4 1.39 9.47 -18.89
CA HIS A 4 2.73 9.07 -19.31
C HIS A 4 3.69 8.89 -18.11
N ARG A 5 3.46 9.66 -17.04
CA ARG A 5 4.19 9.58 -15.76
C ARG A 5 3.24 9.71 -14.60
N LEU A 6 3.45 8.98 -13.51
CA LEU A 6 2.60 9.10 -12.32
C LEU A 6 2.70 10.48 -11.70
N SER A 7 3.88 11.10 -11.72
CA SER A 7 4.12 12.45 -11.18
C SER A 7 3.23 13.54 -11.80
N GLU A 8 2.60 13.29 -12.95
CA GLU A 8 1.62 14.19 -13.57
C GLU A 8 0.35 14.37 -12.72
N ILE A 9 0.09 13.51 -11.74
CA ILE A 9 -1.04 13.67 -10.82
C ILE A 9 -0.75 14.69 -9.71
N ILE A 10 0.51 15.01 -9.42
CA ILE A 10 0.90 15.88 -8.31
C ILE A 10 0.31 17.30 -8.41
N PRO A 11 0.31 17.98 -9.57
CA PRO A 11 -0.34 19.29 -9.71
C PRO A 11 -1.83 19.25 -9.38
N GLU A 12 -2.51 18.21 -9.86
CA GLU A 12 -3.96 18.03 -9.67
C GLU A 12 -4.29 17.70 -8.21
N LEU A 13 -3.52 16.79 -7.58
CA LEU A 13 -3.63 16.51 -6.15
C LEU A 13 -3.38 17.74 -5.29
N SER A 14 -2.38 18.55 -5.65
CA SER A 14 -2.09 19.80 -4.95
C SER A 14 -3.24 20.79 -5.07
N GLN A 15 -3.83 20.95 -6.26
CA GLN A 15 -4.99 21.83 -6.46
C GLN A 15 -6.19 21.35 -5.64
N ARG A 16 -6.41 20.05 -5.61
CA ARG A 16 -7.52 19.43 -4.87
C ARG A 16 -7.35 19.54 -3.36
N ALA A 17 -6.13 19.36 -2.86
CA ALA A 17 -5.79 19.62 -1.47
C ALA A 17 -6.14 21.06 -1.08
N LEU A 18 -5.81 22.05 -1.91
CA LEU A 18 -6.16 23.45 -1.67
C LEU A 18 -7.68 23.68 -1.68
N GLN A 19 -8.41 23.06 -2.62
CA GLN A 19 -9.88 23.15 -2.69
C GLN A 19 -10.56 22.54 -1.46
N GLN A 20 -9.96 21.51 -0.87
CA GLN A 20 -10.43 20.88 0.37
C GLN A 20 -9.96 21.60 1.64
N GLY A 21 -9.27 22.74 1.50
CA GLY A 21 -8.78 23.54 2.62
C GLY A 21 -7.56 22.94 3.33
N TRP A 22 -6.90 21.95 2.73
CA TRP A 22 -5.69 21.36 3.30
C TRP A 22 -4.48 22.25 3.07
N LYS A 23 -3.57 22.25 4.04
CA LYS A 23 -2.33 23.03 3.92
C LYS A 23 -1.29 22.23 3.15
N VAL A 24 -0.95 22.67 1.94
CA VAL A 24 0.18 22.15 1.18
C VAL A 24 1.48 22.65 1.83
N LEU A 25 2.36 21.72 2.23
CA LEU A 25 3.63 22.02 2.88
C LEU A 25 4.79 21.99 1.88
N THR A 26 4.80 20.99 0.99
CA THR A 26 5.85 20.79 -0.01
C THR A 26 5.23 20.30 -1.32
N ARG A 27 5.75 20.78 -2.44
CA ARG A 27 5.43 20.28 -3.78
C ARG A 27 6.71 20.32 -4.62
N GLU A 28 7.37 19.17 -4.75
CA GLU A 28 8.66 19.06 -5.44
C GLU A 28 8.68 17.80 -6.30
N GLY A 29 8.72 17.97 -7.62
CA GLY A 29 8.79 16.86 -8.58
C GLY A 29 7.71 15.80 -8.35
N ALA A 30 8.13 14.64 -7.83
CA ALA A 30 7.33 13.44 -7.61
C ALA A 30 6.75 13.34 -6.17
N THR A 31 6.92 14.39 -5.36
CA THR A 31 6.55 14.42 -3.94
C THR A 31 5.56 15.56 -3.65
N LEU A 32 4.52 15.24 -2.90
CA LEU A 32 3.55 16.19 -2.35
C LEU A 32 3.39 15.92 -0.84
N GLU A 33 3.57 16.95 -0.03
CA GLU A 33 3.29 16.88 1.40
C GLU A 33 2.16 17.84 1.76
N VAL A 34 1.14 17.34 2.47
CA VAL A 34 -0.02 18.11 2.93
C VAL A 34 -0.29 17.85 4.41
N LYS A 35 -0.90 18.84 5.06
CA LYS A 35 -1.41 18.71 6.43
C LYS A 35 -2.94 18.68 6.41
N VAL A 36 -3.51 17.64 6.98
CA VAL A 36 -4.96 17.39 7.10
C VAL A 36 -5.27 17.14 8.57
N GLU A 37 -6.13 17.95 9.17
CA GLU A 37 -6.60 17.76 10.57
C GLU A 37 -5.49 17.55 11.63
N GLY A 38 -4.31 18.15 11.41
CA GLY A 38 -3.16 18.01 12.32
C GLY A 38 -2.13 16.97 11.87
N GLU A 39 -2.54 16.00 11.07
CA GLU A 39 -1.72 14.91 10.55
C GLU A 39 -0.97 15.33 9.27
N ARG A 40 0.24 14.79 9.08
CA ARG A 40 1.06 15.02 7.88
C ARG A 40 0.99 13.82 6.96
N TYR A 41 0.54 14.06 5.74
CA TYR A 41 0.46 13.06 4.69
C TYR A 41 1.46 13.39 3.58
N VAL A 42 2.14 12.36 3.07
CA VAL A 42 3.06 12.46 1.95
C VAL A 42 2.62 11.51 0.85
N VAL A 43 2.44 12.04 -0.35
CA VAL A 43 2.45 11.26 -1.59
C VAL A 43 3.86 11.31 -2.15
N ASP A 44 4.45 10.15 -2.40
CA ASP A 44 5.75 10.05 -3.06
C ASP A 44 5.68 9.02 -4.20
N ILE A 45 6.25 9.37 -5.35
CA ILE A 45 6.10 8.60 -6.59
C ILE A 45 7.46 8.10 -7.07
N ARG A 46 7.52 6.82 -7.44
CA ARG A 46 8.63 6.22 -8.20
C ARG A 46 8.16 5.73 -9.56
N GLU A 47 8.66 6.36 -10.62
CA GLU A 47 8.37 6.00 -12.02
C GLU A 47 9.02 4.66 -12.47
N HIS A 48 9.47 3.83 -11.53
CA HIS A 48 10.07 2.53 -11.81
C HIS A 48 9.02 1.55 -12.33
N THR A 49 9.28 0.93 -13.48
CA THR A 49 8.45 -0.12 -14.09
C THR A 49 9.02 -1.50 -13.73
N GLY A 50 8.73 -1.97 -12.51
CA GLY A 50 9.21 -3.27 -12.04
C GLY A 50 8.81 -3.59 -10.60
N PRO A 51 9.19 -4.75 -10.06
CA PRO A 51 8.87 -5.11 -8.68
C PRO A 51 9.61 -4.23 -7.67
N ILE A 52 8.89 -3.65 -6.72
CA ILE A 52 9.47 -3.01 -5.54
C ILE A 52 9.61 -4.04 -4.43
N HIS A 53 10.78 -4.67 -4.36
CA HIS A 53 11.11 -5.64 -3.31
C HIS A 53 11.24 -4.98 -1.92
N TRP A 54 11.12 -5.79 -0.86
CA TRP A 54 11.12 -5.31 0.52
C TRP A 54 12.29 -4.37 0.87
N PRO A 55 13.57 -4.67 0.52
CA PRO A 55 14.66 -3.74 0.82
C PRO A 55 14.41 -2.35 0.22
N SER A 56 14.00 -2.29 -1.04
CA SER A 56 13.70 -1.03 -1.75
C SER A 56 12.50 -0.29 -1.17
N LEU A 57 11.43 -1.00 -0.77
CA LEU A 57 10.26 -0.41 -0.11
C LEU A 57 10.62 0.10 1.29
N ARG A 58 11.36 -0.68 2.07
CA ARG A 58 11.80 -0.31 3.41
C ARG A 58 12.67 0.95 3.37
N ASP A 59 13.62 1.00 2.45
CA ASP A 59 14.52 2.15 2.32
C ASP A 59 13.77 3.38 1.80
N TRP A 60 12.74 3.20 0.96
CA TRP A 60 11.82 4.26 0.58
C TRP A 60 11.05 4.83 1.80
N ILE A 61 10.46 3.96 2.61
CA ILE A 61 9.72 4.36 3.82
C ILE A 61 10.63 5.10 4.82
N ARG A 62 11.92 4.71 4.91
CA ARG A 62 12.91 5.29 5.83
C ARG A 62 13.34 6.71 5.48
N GLN A 63 13.11 7.16 4.26
CA GLN A 63 13.39 8.55 3.86
C GLN A 63 12.48 9.56 4.58
N PHE A 64 11.37 9.09 5.13
CA PHE A 64 10.39 9.90 5.84
C PHE A 64 10.41 9.56 7.34
N ASP A 65 10.14 10.57 8.16
CA ASP A 65 10.01 10.34 9.61
C ASP A 65 8.83 9.40 9.94
N GLY A 66 8.84 8.85 11.14
CA GLY A 66 7.84 7.89 11.61
C GLY A 66 6.44 8.46 11.89
N GLN A 67 6.29 9.78 11.97
CA GLN A 67 5.02 10.48 12.22
C GLN A 67 4.23 10.73 10.93
N ARG A 68 4.90 10.75 9.77
CA ARG A 68 4.24 10.94 8.47
C ARG A 68 3.44 9.71 8.04
N LYS A 69 2.22 9.97 7.57
CA LYS A 69 1.39 9.01 6.81
C LYS A 69 1.86 9.04 5.35
N LEU A 70 2.18 7.89 4.77
CA LEU A 70 2.79 7.79 3.45
C LEU A 70 1.82 7.14 2.47
N ILE A 71 1.80 7.64 1.24
CA ILE A 71 1.11 7.05 0.11
C ILE A 71 2.15 6.93 -0.99
N LEU A 72 2.66 5.71 -1.19
CA LEU A 72 3.79 5.43 -2.07
C LEU A 72 3.27 4.84 -3.38
N LEU A 73 3.47 5.56 -4.48
CA LEU A 73 2.94 5.20 -5.80
C LEU A 73 4.07 4.78 -6.74
N THR A 74 3.86 3.72 -7.51
CA THR A 74 4.85 3.31 -8.51
C THR A 74 4.23 2.82 -9.81
N MET A 75 4.92 3.05 -10.93
CA MET A 75 4.53 2.49 -12.24
C MET A 75 4.67 0.97 -12.30
N GLY A 76 5.40 0.38 -11.35
CA GLY A 76 5.58 -1.05 -11.17
C GLY A 76 4.57 -1.67 -10.21
N PHE A 77 4.99 -2.73 -9.52
CA PHE A 77 4.14 -3.46 -8.59
C PHE A 77 4.85 -3.82 -7.30
N PHE A 78 4.08 -4.16 -6.27
CA PHE A 78 4.61 -4.65 -5.00
C PHE A 78 4.42 -6.16 -4.92
N PRO A 79 5.49 -6.97 -5.00
CA PRO A 79 5.40 -8.41 -4.83
C PRO A 79 4.73 -8.76 -3.50
N LYS A 80 3.97 -9.86 -3.48
CA LYS A 80 3.29 -10.35 -2.27
C LYS A 80 4.23 -10.41 -1.07
N LYS A 81 5.47 -10.87 -1.26
CA LYS A 81 6.50 -10.91 -0.20
C LYS A 81 6.81 -9.54 0.41
N SER A 82 6.90 -8.48 -0.40
CA SER A 82 7.08 -7.11 0.11
C SER A 82 5.89 -6.65 0.95
N ILE A 83 4.67 -7.04 0.55
CA ILE A 83 3.44 -6.74 1.27
C ILE A 83 3.43 -7.46 2.62
N LEU A 84 3.79 -8.75 2.66
CA LEU A 84 3.90 -9.51 3.90
C LEU A 84 4.88 -8.84 4.89
N GLU A 85 6.05 -8.43 4.41
CA GLU A 85 7.06 -7.73 5.23
C GLU A 85 6.58 -6.36 5.73
N LEU A 86 5.78 -5.64 4.94
CA LEU A 86 5.12 -4.40 5.39
C LEU A 86 4.13 -4.68 6.54
N LEU A 87 3.32 -5.74 6.43
CA LEU A 87 2.30 -6.11 7.40
C LEU A 87 2.84 -6.69 8.71
N LYS A 88 4.10 -7.15 8.74
CA LYS A 88 4.74 -7.65 9.97
C LYS A 88 4.86 -6.58 11.06
N ASP A 89 4.94 -5.31 10.69
CA ASP A 89 5.01 -4.17 11.61
C ASP A 89 3.67 -3.38 11.58
N PRO A 90 2.80 -3.55 12.60
CA PRO A 90 1.50 -2.85 12.63
C PRO A 90 1.61 -1.33 12.65
N GLN A 91 2.65 -0.76 13.27
CA GLN A 91 2.84 0.70 13.30
C GLN A 91 3.16 1.21 11.90
N ARG A 92 4.02 0.50 11.16
CA ARG A 92 4.31 0.81 9.75
C ARG A 92 3.10 0.59 8.85
N ALA A 93 2.41 -0.54 8.98
CA ALA A 93 1.20 -0.84 8.19
C ALA A 93 0.03 0.12 8.47
N GLY A 94 -0.01 0.73 9.66
CA GLY A 94 -0.99 1.75 10.05
C GLY A 94 -0.68 3.17 9.54
N ARG A 95 0.48 3.39 8.92
CA ARG A 95 0.87 4.69 8.34
C ARG A 95 1.22 4.65 6.87
N VAL A 96 1.45 3.48 6.28
CA VAL A 96 1.88 3.36 4.88
C VAL A 96 0.76 2.77 4.03
N SER A 97 0.42 3.50 2.99
CA SER A 97 -0.37 3.04 1.84
C SER A 97 0.57 2.88 0.64
N ILE A 98 0.37 1.81 -0.12
CA ILE A 98 1.10 1.52 -1.35
C ILE A 98 0.11 1.43 -2.51
N VAL A 99 0.51 1.95 -3.66
CA VAL A 99 -0.27 1.92 -4.90
C VAL A 99 0.66 1.51 -6.04
N GLY A 100 0.45 0.32 -6.59
CA GLY A 100 1.18 -0.19 -7.75
C GLY A 100 0.31 -0.05 -8.98
N MET A 101 0.84 0.55 -10.05
CA MET A 101 0.13 0.74 -11.31
C MET A 101 0.47 -0.35 -12.33
N GLY A 102 1.56 -1.09 -12.13
CA GLY A 102 2.05 -2.08 -13.09
C GLY A 102 1.26 -3.39 -13.14
N LEU A 103 1.73 -4.28 -14.01
CA LEU A 103 1.34 -5.69 -14.11
C LEU A 103 1.59 -6.41 -12.76
N ARG A 104 0.80 -7.43 -12.37
CA ARG A 104 0.97 -8.05 -11.03
C ARG A 104 2.24 -8.88 -10.91
N ASP A 105 2.71 -9.40 -12.04
CA ASP A 105 3.95 -10.15 -12.19
C ASP A 105 4.48 -10.00 -13.62
N TYR A 106 5.57 -10.69 -13.94
CA TYR A 106 6.23 -10.62 -15.24
C TYR A 106 5.42 -11.21 -16.41
N PHE A 107 4.36 -11.97 -16.13
CA PHE A 107 3.57 -12.71 -17.12
C PHE A 107 2.18 -12.11 -17.36
N ASP A 108 1.73 -11.22 -16.49
CA ASP A 108 0.48 -10.48 -16.66
C ASP A 108 0.54 -9.61 -17.93
N THR A 109 -0.51 -9.64 -18.74
CA THR A 109 -0.69 -8.77 -19.91
C THR A 109 -1.69 -7.65 -19.66
N GLU A 110 -2.40 -7.71 -18.53
CA GLU A 110 -3.46 -6.77 -18.17
C GLU A 110 -2.98 -5.80 -17.09
N PHE A 111 -3.14 -4.51 -17.38
CA PHE A 111 -2.91 -3.43 -16.43
C PHE A 111 -3.89 -3.54 -15.25
N LYS A 112 -3.39 -3.86 -14.06
CA LYS A 112 -4.19 -4.11 -12.84
C LYS A 112 -3.69 -3.27 -11.68
N PRO A 113 -4.00 -1.96 -11.65
CA PRO A 113 -3.61 -1.06 -10.56
C PRO A 113 -4.16 -1.56 -9.24
N ARG A 114 -3.31 -1.58 -8.22
CA ARG A 114 -3.63 -2.15 -6.92
C ARG A 114 -3.21 -1.24 -5.78
N LYS A 115 -4.00 -1.23 -4.72
CA LYS A 115 -3.74 -0.47 -3.50
C LYS A 115 -3.79 -1.35 -2.25
N LEU A 116 -2.99 -0.98 -1.25
CA LEU A 116 -3.10 -1.46 0.12
C LEU A 116 -2.74 -0.35 1.07
N GLY A 117 -3.52 -0.12 2.11
CA GLY A 117 -3.19 0.87 3.13
C GLY A 117 -4.37 1.23 4.02
N PRO A 118 -4.15 2.02 5.08
CA PRO A 118 -5.23 2.63 5.84
C PRO A 118 -6.07 3.56 4.96
N ALA A 119 -7.38 3.61 5.27
CA ALA A 119 -8.24 4.67 4.76
C ALA A 119 -7.65 6.02 5.20
N SER A 120 -7.56 6.97 4.28
CA SER A 120 -7.07 8.30 4.58
C SER A 120 -7.54 9.30 3.54
N PRO A 121 -7.78 10.57 3.93
CA PRO A 121 -8.28 11.57 3.00
C PRO A 121 -7.40 11.75 1.76
N LEU A 122 -6.06 11.74 1.93
CA LEU A 122 -5.15 11.91 0.80
C LEU A 122 -5.12 10.67 -0.12
N LEU A 123 -5.34 9.45 0.40
CA LEU A 123 -5.44 8.26 -0.44
C LEU A 123 -6.73 8.30 -1.27
N ASP A 124 -7.84 8.73 -0.67
CA ASP A 124 -9.10 8.92 -1.37
C ASP A 124 -8.95 9.97 -2.49
N ALA A 125 -8.23 11.07 -2.21
CA ALA A 125 -7.92 12.08 -3.22
C ALA A 125 -7.06 11.53 -4.38
N VAL A 126 -6.07 10.66 -4.07
CA VAL A 126 -5.26 9.95 -5.08
C VAL A 126 -6.15 9.06 -5.96
N GLU A 127 -7.04 8.28 -5.36
CA GLU A 127 -7.96 7.40 -6.07
C GLU A 127 -8.88 8.15 -7.02
N GLU A 128 -9.46 9.25 -6.55
CA GLU A 128 -10.36 10.06 -7.36
C GLU A 128 -9.64 10.76 -8.53
N VAL A 129 -8.40 11.25 -8.33
CA VAL A 129 -7.59 11.82 -9.41
C VAL A 129 -7.23 10.75 -10.45
N LEU A 130 -6.85 9.55 -10.01
CA LEU A 130 -6.57 8.43 -10.92
C LEU A 130 -7.84 7.96 -11.64
N ALA A 131 -8.98 7.91 -10.96
CA ALA A 131 -10.26 7.55 -11.56
C ALA A 131 -10.71 8.56 -12.62
N GLY A 132 -10.48 9.87 -12.38
CA GLY A 132 -10.69 10.93 -13.38
C GLY A 132 -9.86 10.74 -14.66
N ARG A 133 -8.78 9.96 -14.57
CA ARG A 133 -7.91 9.56 -15.71
C ARG A 133 -8.22 8.15 -16.24
N GLY A 134 -9.33 7.55 -15.83
CA GLY A 134 -9.76 6.21 -16.26
C GLY A 134 -9.03 5.06 -15.56
N ILE A 135 -8.33 5.33 -14.46
CA ILE A 135 -7.58 4.32 -13.72
C ILE A 135 -8.31 3.96 -12.42
N SER A 136 -8.88 2.76 -12.36
CA SER A 136 -9.55 2.23 -11.17
C SER A 136 -8.61 1.35 -10.34
N LEU A 137 -8.31 1.76 -9.11
CA LEU A 137 -7.49 0.97 -8.19
C LEU A 137 -8.26 -0.22 -7.60
N GLN A 138 -7.70 -1.41 -7.67
CA GLN A 138 -8.21 -2.60 -7.02
C GLN A 138 -7.62 -2.74 -5.62
N ALA A 139 -8.45 -3.00 -4.61
CA ALA A 139 -7.95 -3.30 -3.27
C ALA A 139 -7.19 -4.64 -3.26
N ILE A 140 -6.03 -4.67 -2.60
CA ILE A 140 -5.40 -5.92 -2.21
C ILE A 140 -6.17 -6.46 -1.01
N THR A 141 -6.76 -7.64 -1.18
CA THR A 141 -7.62 -8.29 -0.19
C THR A 141 -6.92 -9.48 0.46
N CYS A 142 -7.55 -10.04 1.49
CA CYS A 142 -7.24 -11.35 2.01
C CYS A 142 -7.30 -12.40 0.88
N ASP A 143 -6.47 -13.44 0.97
CA ASP A 143 -6.50 -14.54 -0.01
C ASP A 143 -7.74 -15.43 0.13
N TYR A 144 -8.47 -15.31 1.24
CA TYR A 144 -9.64 -16.14 1.57
C TYR A 144 -10.97 -15.37 1.56
N CYS A 145 -10.95 -14.03 1.49
CA CYS A 145 -12.16 -13.19 1.39
C CYS A 145 -11.85 -11.79 0.85
N SER A 146 -12.86 -10.94 0.71
CA SER A 146 -12.71 -9.57 0.21
C SER A 146 -12.28 -8.55 1.28
N GLU A 147 -12.03 -8.95 2.53
CA GLU A 147 -11.59 -8.04 3.58
C GLU A 147 -10.12 -7.61 3.40
N ARG A 148 -9.77 -6.45 3.98
CA ARG A 148 -8.40 -5.94 3.98
C ARG A 148 -7.48 -6.88 4.78
N PRO A 149 -6.29 -7.23 4.23
CA PRO A 149 -5.33 -8.02 4.98
C PRO A 149 -4.63 -7.16 6.04
N LEU A 150 -4.42 -7.75 7.21
CA LEU A 150 -3.72 -7.19 8.37
C LEU A 150 -2.41 -7.93 8.66
N ALA A 151 -2.28 -9.15 8.13
CA ALA A 151 -1.18 -10.05 8.41
C ALA A 151 -0.80 -10.88 7.18
N GLY A 152 0.37 -11.48 7.26
CA GLY A 152 0.83 -12.53 6.38
C GLY A 152 0.92 -13.85 7.14
N CYS A 153 0.59 -14.97 6.51
CA CYS A 153 0.89 -16.29 7.08
C CYS A 153 2.41 -16.54 7.03
N ASP A 154 3.02 -16.82 8.18
CA ASP A 154 4.46 -17.12 8.26
C ASP A 154 4.84 -18.48 7.64
N VAL A 155 3.85 -19.35 7.35
CA VAL A 155 4.06 -20.66 6.73
C VAL A 155 3.83 -20.61 5.21
N CYS A 156 2.63 -20.24 4.77
CA CYS A 156 2.27 -20.29 3.34
C CYS A 156 2.36 -18.94 2.62
N GLY A 157 2.64 -17.86 3.33
CA GLY A 157 2.70 -16.51 2.76
C GLY A 157 1.35 -15.97 2.29
N ALA A 158 0.23 -16.52 2.76
CA ALA A 158 -1.10 -15.99 2.45
C ALA A 158 -1.32 -14.60 3.10
N LEU A 159 -2.06 -13.72 2.42
CA LEU A 159 -2.52 -12.45 3.01
C LEU A 159 -3.81 -12.69 3.80
N LEU A 160 -3.83 -12.28 5.07
CA LEU A 160 -4.89 -12.65 6.01
C LEU A 160 -5.56 -11.42 6.63
N CYS A 161 -6.89 -11.39 6.64
CA CYS A 161 -7.68 -10.43 7.43
C CYS A 161 -7.84 -10.92 8.88
N LYS A 162 -8.44 -10.09 9.74
CA LYS A 162 -8.66 -10.38 11.17
C LYS A 162 -9.35 -11.71 11.45
N SER A 163 -10.20 -12.19 10.54
CA SER A 163 -10.98 -13.42 10.69
C SER A 163 -10.25 -14.67 10.20
N HIS A 164 -9.14 -14.51 9.47
CA HIS A 164 -8.43 -15.61 8.81
C HIS A 164 -7.00 -15.79 9.29
N PHE A 165 -6.57 -15.05 10.31
CA PHE A 165 -5.33 -15.35 11.03
C PHE A 165 -5.56 -15.61 12.50
N ILE A 166 -4.68 -16.43 13.06
CA ILE A 166 -4.53 -16.64 14.50
C ILE A 166 -3.05 -16.41 14.86
N PRO A 167 -2.74 -15.63 15.90
CA PRO A 167 -1.38 -15.54 16.42
C PRO A 167 -1.04 -16.80 17.22
N CYS A 168 0.14 -17.37 17.00
CA CYS A 168 0.65 -18.44 17.84
C CYS A 168 0.87 -17.91 19.28
N PRO A 169 0.31 -18.54 20.32
CA PRO A 169 0.46 -18.04 21.68
C PRO A 169 1.90 -18.14 22.23
N LEU A 170 2.76 -18.94 21.59
CA LEU A 170 4.14 -19.17 22.03
C LEU A 170 5.14 -18.20 21.38
N CYS A 171 5.10 -18.08 20.06
CA CYS A 171 6.08 -17.30 19.28
C CYS A 171 5.47 -16.07 18.59
N ASN A 172 4.15 -15.86 18.71
CA ASN A 172 3.40 -14.78 18.06
C ASN A 172 3.45 -14.79 16.52
N ALA A 173 3.87 -15.90 15.90
CA ALA A 173 3.76 -16.11 14.46
C ALA A 173 2.30 -15.97 14.02
N ARG A 174 2.05 -15.30 12.90
CA ARG A 174 0.70 -15.10 12.36
C ARG A 174 0.45 -16.21 11.35
N LEU A 175 -0.54 -17.06 11.64
CA LEU A 175 -0.79 -18.28 10.90
C LEU A 175 -2.20 -18.25 10.33
N CYS A 176 -2.45 -18.96 9.23
CA CYS A 176 -3.82 -19.15 8.76
C CYS A 176 -4.67 -19.76 9.87
N HIS A 177 -5.90 -19.26 10.03
CA HIS A 177 -6.87 -19.91 10.91
C HIS A 177 -7.15 -21.33 10.40
N PRO A 178 -7.28 -22.34 11.28
CA PRO A 178 -7.56 -23.73 10.88
C PRO A 178 -8.76 -23.88 9.93
N ASP A 179 -9.79 -23.05 10.10
CA ASP A 179 -10.99 -23.06 9.24
C ASP A 179 -10.72 -22.75 7.77
N VAL A 180 -9.57 -22.13 7.44
CA VAL A 180 -9.19 -21.83 6.05
C VAL A 180 -7.98 -22.63 5.56
N ASN A 181 -7.04 -22.97 6.45
CA ASN A 181 -5.84 -23.76 6.11
C ASN A 181 -5.12 -24.27 7.37
N ASP A 182 -4.52 -25.46 7.30
CA ASP A 182 -3.82 -26.13 8.42
C ASP A 182 -2.43 -25.56 8.77
N CYS A 183 -2.14 -24.32 8.38
CA CYS A 183 -0.82 -23.72 8.64
C CYS A 183 -0.51 -23.62 10.14
N TYR A 184 -1.54 -23.45 10.98
CA TYR A 184 -1.40 -23.43 12.43
C TYR A 184 -0.77 -24.73 12.97
N PHE A 185 -1.25 -25.89 12.51
CA PHE A 185 -0.77 -27.21 12.97
C PHE A 185 0.55 -27.64 12.34
N LYS A 186 0.92 -27.04 11.20
CA LYS A 186 2.19 -27.32 10.49
C LYS A 186 3.35 -26.42 10.97
N HIS A 187 3.03 -25.35 11.68
CA HIS A 187 4.04 -24.42 12.19
C HIS A 187 4.86 -25.03 13.31
N GLN A 188 6.17 -24.83 13.27
CA GLN A 188 7.11 -25.16 14.34
C GLN A 188 7.61 -23.85 14.96
N CYS A 189 7.45 -23.73 16.28
CA CYS A 189 7.92 -22.59 17.07
C CYS A 189 9.44 -22.60 17.27
#